data_AF-A0A4R7ZA10-F1
#
_entry.id   AF-A0A4R7ZA10-F1
#
_cell.length_a   1.000
_cell.length_b   1.000
_cell.length_c   1.000
_cell.angle_alpha   90.00
_cell.angle_beta   90.00
_cell.angle_gamma   90.00
#
_symmetry.space_group_name_H-M   'P 1'
#
loop_
_entity.id
_entity.type
_entity.pdbx_description
1 polymer ?
#
loop_
_entity_poly.entity_id
_entity_poly.type
_entity_poly.pdbx_seq_one_letter_code
_entity_poly.pdbx_strand_id
1 'polypeptide(L)'
;MNIKDYREKELKMFVLACILLFVSLTQSFLLNDVVVLEVFIKILNTSIISSSIYLMSFVADSLLTSQFKENLIYIFGLYTKPGSEIFTKIEENNNDNRISTKKALKYYKKIYEDMPNADKNKKDYQNSCWYSIYSNYRNVKMIEISHRDFLLCRDIFCMTFILIVNVNYKLTKIRNQS
;
A
#
# COMPACT_ATOMS: atom_id res chain seq x y z
N MET A 1 21.11 -6.12 2.78
CA MET A 1 20.36 -5.42 1.73
C MET A 1 19.45 -4.39 2.39
N ASN A 2 19.29 -3.19 1.82
CA ASN A 2 18.32 -2.22 2.34
C ASN A 2 16.93 -2.61 1.83
N ILE A 3 16.06 -3.11 2.72
CA ILE A 3 14.73 -3.60 2.34
C ILE A 3 13.81 -2.50 1.81
N LYS A 4 14.14 -1.22 2.05
CA LYS A 4 13.39 -0.05 1.59
C LYS A 4 14.07 0.70 0.44
N ASP A 5 14.99 0.04 -0.27
CA ASP A 5 15.60 0.61 -1.47
C ASP A 5 14.56 0.97 -2.55
N TYR A 6 13.40 0.33 -2.52
CA TYR A 6 12.28 0.60 -3.42
C TYR A 6 11.73 2.02 -3.37
N ARG A 7 11.92 2.73 -2.24
CA ARG A 7 11.42 4.10 -2.06
C ARG A 7 12.06 5.07 -3.04
N GLU A 8 13.33 4.87 -3.32
CA GLU A 8 14.13 5.75 -4.19
C GLU A 8 14.02 5.40 -5.68
N LYS A 9 13.45 4.24 -6.01
CA LYS A 9 13.32 3.74 -7.38
C LYS A 9 11.85 3.59 -7.76
N GLU A 10 11.23 2.46 -7.41
CA GLU A 10 9.87 2.11 -7.83
C GLU A 10 8.83 3.13 -7.34
N LEU A 11 8.90 3.56 -6.07
CA LEU A 11 7.90 4.47 -5.51
C LEU A 11 7.94 5.86 -6.14
N LYS A 12 9.14 6.42 -6.37
CA LYS A 12 9.31 7.71 -7.05
C LYS A 12 8.81 7.65 -8.50
N MET A 13 9.18 6.59 -9.22
CA MET A 13 8.72 6.37 -10.59
C MET A 13 7.20 6.23 -10.66
N PHE A 14 6.58 5.57 -9.69
CA PHE A 14 5.12 5.47 -9.59
C PHE A 14 4.46 6.83 -9.41
N VAL A 15 4.93 7.66 -8.46
CA VAL A 15 4.36 9.01 -8.24
C VAL A 15 4.51 9.88 -9.50
N LEU A 16 5.66 9.82 -10.17
CA LEU A 16 5.88 10.52 -11.44
C LEU A 16 4.89 10.05 -12.53
N ALA A 17 4.68 8.74 -12.65
CA ALA A 17 3.72 8.18 -13.59
C ALA A 17 2.28 8.66 -13.29
N CYS A 18 1.87 8.69 -12.03
CA CYS A 18 0.55 9.22 -11.63
C CYS A 18 0.38 10.69 -11.98
N ILE A 19 1.42 11.50 -11.81
CA ILE A 19 1.42 12.91 -12.18
C ILE A 19 1.29 13.07 -13.70
N LEU A 20 2.04 12.30 -14.48
CA LEU A 20 1.95 12.32 -15.95
C LEU A 20 0.56 11.91 -16.43
N LEU A 21 -0.01 10.86 -15.83
CA LEU A 21 -1.39 10.46 -16.09
C LEU A 21 -2.37 11.60 -15.78
N PHE A 22 -2.23 12.25 -14.62
CA PHE A 22 -3.07 13.40 -14.26
C PHE A 22 -2.97 14.56 -15.26
N VAL A 23 -1.75 14.90 -15.72
CA VAL A 23 -1.55 15.92 -16.76
C VAL A 23 -2.21 15.51 -18.07
N SER A 24 -2.04 14.25 -18.49
CA SER A 24 -2.63 13.73 -19.74
C SER A 24 -4.16 13.76 -19.74
N LEU A 25 -4.79 13.50 -18.59
CA LEU A 25 -6.25 13.49 -18.45
C LEU A 25 -6.85 14.91 -18.34
N THR A 26 -6.09 15.87 -17.83
CA THR A 26 -6.57 17.25 -17.61
C THR A 26 -6.31 18.18 -18.77
N GLN A 27 -5.33 17.88 -19.63
CA GLN A 27 -5.04 18.71 -20.79
C GLN A 27 -5.79 18.19 -22.03
N SER A 28 -6.83 18.91 -22.45
CA SER A 28 -7.26 18.91 -23.84
C SER A 28 -6.23 19.70 -24.65
N PHE A 29 -5.25 19.01 -25.23
CA PHE A 29 -4.33 19.59 -26.21
C PHE A 29 -4.98 19.57 -27.60
N LEU A 30 -6.17 20.17 -27.73
CA LEU A 30 -6.74 20.44 -29.06
C LEU A 30 -6.05 21.69 -29.59
N LEU A 31 -5.07 21.49 -30.48
CA LEU A 31 -4.26 22.52 -31.13
C LEU A 31 -5.05 23.24 -32.25
N ASN A 32 -6.20 23.81 -31.94
CA ASN A 32 -6.88 24.70 -32.87
C ASN A 32 -6.87 26.13 -32.31
N ASP A 33 -6.21 27.02 -33.05
CA ASP A 33 -6.18 28.48 -32.87
C ASP A 33 -5.72 29.01 -31.49
N VAL A 34 -4.68 28.41 -30.89
CA VAL A 34 -4.17 28.84 -29.57
C VAL A 34 -2.93 29.73 -29.69
N VAL A 35 -2.96 30.89 -29.01
CA VAL A 35 -1.81 31.81 -28.90
C VAL A 35 -0.67 31.12 -28.13
N VAL A 36 0.55 31.13 -28.66
CA VAL A 36 1.76 30.48 -28.06
C VAL A 36 1.95 30.84 -26.58
N LEU A 37 1.64 32.10 -26.21
CA LEU A 37 1.73 32.58 -24.83
C LEU A 37 0.76 31.85 -23.88
N GLU A 38 -0.46 31.54 -24.32
CA GLU A 38 -1.46 30.82 -23.51
C GLU A 38 -1.04 29.37 -23.27
N VAL A 39 -0.48 28.71 -24.29
CA VAL A 39 0.10 27.37 -24.17
C VAL A 39 1.23 27.38 -23.14
N PHE A 40 2.11 28.38 -23.21
CA PHE A 40 3.24 28.51 -22.27
C PHE A 40 2.77 28.72 -20.82
N ILE A 41 1.78 29.60 -20.61
CA ILE A 41 1.17 29.82 -19.29
C ILE A 41 0.52 28.53 -18.76
N LYS A 42 -0.19 27.78 -19.62
CA LYS A 42 -0.82 26.51 -19.26
C LYS A 42 0.23 25.47 -18.83
N ILE A 43 1.33 25.35 -19.57
CA ILE A 43 2.44 24.44 -19.24
C ILE A 43 3.05 24.82 -17.88
N LEU A 44 3.38 26.10 -17.66
CA LEU A 44 3.93 26.59 -16.39
C LEU A 44 3.02 26.27 -15.21
N ASN A 45 1.72 26.55 -15.33
CA ASN A 45 0.75 26.26 -14.28
C ASN A 45 0.68 24.76 -13.98
N THR A 46 0.62 23.91 -15.02
CA THR A 46 0.63 22.46 -14.80
C THR A 46 1.92 21.96 -14.17
N SER A 47 3.06 22.53 -14.53
CA SER A 47 4.36 22.21 -13.94
C SER A 47 4.37 22.52 -12.45
N ILE A 48 3.96 23.73 -12.04
CA ILE A 48 3.91 24.14 -10.63
C ILE A 48 2.98 23.23 -9.81
N ILE A 49 1.83 22.88 -10.36
CA ILE A 49 0.88 21.97 -9.70
C ILE A 49 1.53 20.59 -9.54
N SER A 50 2.16 20.08 -10.59
CA SER A 50 2.79 18.75 -10.60
C SER A 50 3.92 18.63 -9.59
N SER A 51 4.81 19.63 -9.51
CA SER A 51 5.89 19.66 -8.52
C SER A 51 5.36 19.75 -7.09
N SER A 52 4.28 20.50 -6.89
CA SER A 52 3.65 20.63 -5.56
C SER A 52 3.07 19.30 -5.08
N ILE A 53 2.36 18.58 -5.95
CA ILE A 53 1.82 17.24 -5.67
C ILE A 53 2.95 16.25 -5.35
N TYR A 54 4.04 16.30 -6.12
CA TYR A 54 5.20 15.44 -5.89
C TYR A 54 5.83 15.69 -4.52
N LEU A 55 6.11 16.94 -4.16
CA LEU A 55 6.67 17.31 -2.86
C LEU A 55 5.75 16.91 -1.71
N MET A 56 4.44 17.14 -1.85
CA MET A 56 3.46 16.78 -0.83
C MET A 56 3.38 15.26 -0.63
N SER A 57 3.48 14.48 -1.71
CA SER A 57 3.51 13.02 -1.64
C SER A 57 4.76 12.51 -0.90
N PHE A 58 5.92 13.13 -1.15
CA PHE A 58 7.17 12.79 -0.47
C PHE A 58 7.15 13.13 1.04
N VAL A 59 6.64 14.32 1.39
CA VAL A 59 6.47 14.72 2.79
C VAL A 59 5.47 13.80 3.48
N ALA A 60 4.35 13.48 2.83
CA ALA A 60 3.37 12.56 3.36
C ALA A 60 3.96 11.16 3.60
N ASP A 61 4.78 10.62 2.69
CA ASP A 61 5.45 9.32 2.91
C ASP A 61 6.31 9.30 4.17
N SER A 62 6.95 10.43 4.45
CA SER A 62 7.87 10.60 5.56
C SER A 62 7.14 10.81 6.89
N LEU A 63 5.96 11.45 6.87
CA LEU A 63 5.11 11.66 8.04
C LEU A 63 4.28 10.43 8.40
N LEU A 64 3.88 9.63 7.41
CA LEU A 64 3.04 8.46 7.64
C LEU A 64 3.83 7.34 8.33
N THR A 65 3.52 7.14 9.61
CA THR A 65 4.07 6.03 10.41
C THR A 65 3.64 4.67 9.85
N SER A 66 4.45 3.64 10.06
CA SER A 66 4.10 2.27 9.65
C SER A 66 2.74 1.82 10.22
N GLN A 67 2.43 2.21 11.46
CA GLN A 67 1.15 1.88 12.08
C GLN A 67 -0.03 2.53 11.37
N PHE A 68 0.09 3.80 10.97
CA PHE A 68 -0.95 4.46 10.21
C PHE A 68 -1.16 3.81 8.85
N LYS A 69 -0.07 3.48 8.14
CA LYS A 69 -0.14 2.78 6.85
C LYS A 69 -0.80 1.40 6.98
N GLU A 70 -0.50 0.66 8.05
CA GLU A 70 -1.16 -0.62 8.34
C GLU A 70 -2.64 -0.43 8.63
N ASN A 71 -3.00 0.54 9.46
CA ASN A 71 -4.42 0.85 9.73
C ASN A 71 -5.15 1.20 8.44
N LEU A 72 -4.52 1.96 7.53
CA LEU A 72 -5.13 2.33 6.25
C LEU A 72 -5.40 1.11 5.36
N ILE A 73 -4.43 0.19 5.21
CA ILE A 73 -4.63 -1.04 4.40
C ILE A 73 -5.78 -1.88 4.96
N TYR A 74 -5.80 -2.06 6.29
CA TYR A 74 -6.77 -2.90 6.95
C TYR A 74 -8.07 -2.16 7.31
N ILE A 75 -8.32 -1.02 6.65
CA ILE A 75 -9.47 -0.13 6.81
C ILE A 75 -9.84 0.05 8.29
N PHE A 76 -8.87 0.52 9.06
CA PHE A 76 -8.96 0.79 10.50
C PHE A 76 -9.52 -0.37 11.34
N GLY A 77 -9.21 -1.61 10.92
CA GLY A 77 -9.57 -2.82 11.66
C GLY A 77 -10.83 -3.54 11.14
N LEU A 78 -11.42 -3.10 10.03
CA LEU A 78 -12.48 -3.87 9.36
C LEU A 78 -11.95 -5.18 8.76
N TYR A 79 -10.70 -5.17 8.32
CA TYR A 79 -10.00 -6.36 7.84
C TYR A 79 -8.90 -6.77 8.81
N THR A 80 -8.68 -8.07 8.89
CA THR A 80 -7.69 -8.68 9.77
C THR A 80 -6.39 -8.97 9.02
N LYS A 81 -5.27 -8.92 9.74
CA LYS A 81 -3.96 -9.26 9.17
C LYS A 81 -3.94 -10.76 8.84
N PRO A 82 -3.35 -11.19 7.71
CA PRO A 82 -3.26 -12.61 7.38
C PRO A 82 -2.64 -13.46 8.49
N GLY A 83 -1.59 -12.95 9.14
CA GLY A 83 -0.94 -13.63 10.28
C GLY A 83 -1.85 -13.82 11.50
N SER A 84 -2.88 -12.98 11.67
CA SER A 84 -3.85 -13.08 12.77
C SER A 84 -4.91 -14.15 12.57
N GLU A 85 -5.01 -14.76 11.38
CA GLU A 85 -6.05 -15.74 11.06
C GLU A 85 -5.54 -16.99 10.35
N ILE A 86 -4.26 -17.03 9.97
CA ILE A 86 -3.71 -18.08 9.10
C ILE A 86 -3.97 -19.49 9.66
N PHE A 87 -3.77 -19.71 10.96
CA PHE A 87 -3.95 -21.02 11.58
C PHE A 87 -5.43 -21.42 11.64
N THR A 88 -6.31 -20.48 11.99
CA THR A 88 -7.76 -20.68 11.99
C THR A 88 -8.27 -20.97 10.56
N LYS A 89 -7.78 -20.25 9.55
CA LYS A 89 -8.14 -20.48 8.14
C LYS A 89 -7.68 -21.85 7.64
N ILE A 90 -6.49 -22.30 8.04
CA ILE A 90 -5.99 -23.63 7.67
C ILE A 90 -6.86 -24.74 8.29
N GLU A 91 -7.32 -24.56 9.52
CA GLU A 91 -8.13 -25.54 10.25
C GLU A 91 -9.57 -25.60 9.71
N GLU A 92 -10.22 -24.44 9.56
CA GLU A 92 -11.66 -24.35 9.30
C GLU A 92 -12.01 -24.23 7.81
N ASN A 93 -11.18 -23.54 7.01
CA ASN A 93 -11.58 -23.09 5.67
C ASN A 93 -10.40 -23.00 4.69
N ASN A 94 -9.64 -24.10 4.59
CA ASN A 94 -8.46 -24.15 3.75
C ASN A 94 -8.82 -24.22 2.26
N ASN A 95 -8.77 -23.08 1.60
CA ASN A 95 -8.97 -22.95 0.15
C ASN A 95 -7.66 -23.06 -0.65
N ASP A 96 -6.51 -23.26 0.01
CA ASP A 96 -5.20 -23.32 -0.66
C ASP A 96 -4.79 -24.78 -0.94
N ASN A 97 -4.91 -25.18 -2.20
CA ASN A 97 -4.54 -26.51 -2.68
C ASN A 97 -3.04 -26.86 -2.44
N ARG A 98 -2.18 -25.86 -2.19
CA ARG A 98 -0.76 -26.05 -1.89
C ARG A 98 -0.53 -26.50 -0.44
N ILE A 99 -1.49 -26.24 0.45
CA ILE A 99 -1.40 -26.57 1.87
C ILE A 99 -2.30 -27.77 2.15
N SER A 100 -1.70 -28.87 2.60
CA SER A 100 -2.48 -30.02 3.09
C SER A 100 -2.89 -29.78 4.55
N THR A 101 -4.19 -29.59 4.81
CA THR A 101 -4.72 -29.36 6.17
C THR A 101 -4.25 -30.42 7.16
N LYS A 102 -4.31 -31.71 6.80
CA LYS A 102 -3.84 -32.80 7.67
C LYS A 102 -2.36 -32.69 8.04
N LYS A 103 -1.50 -32.33 7.08
CA LYS A 103 -0.07 -32.15 7.34
C LYS A 103 0.20 -30.90 8.17
N ALA A 104 -0.49 -29.81 7.89
CA ALA A 104 -0.35 -28.55 8.62
C ALA A 104 -0.79 -28.68 10.08
N LEU A 105 -1.94 -29.30 10.36
CA LEU A 105 -2.42 -29.56 11.72
C LEU A 105 -1.44 -30.44 12.51
N LYS A 106 -0.86 -31.46 11.87
CA LYS A 106 0.16 -32.31 12.50
C LYS A 106 1.44 -31.53 12.82
N TYR A 107 1.91 -30.71 11.88
CA TYR A 107 3.16 -29.97 12.02
C TYR A 107 3.06 -28.83 13.03
N TYR A 108 1.95 -28.10 13.05
CA TYR A 108 1.69 -26.98 13.95
C TYR A 108 0.87 -27.35 15.18
N LYS A 109 0.80 -28.64 15.54
CA LYS A 109 -0.05 -29.17 16.61
C LYS A 109 0.01 -28.34 17.90
N LYS A 110 1.22 -27.98 18.34
CA LYS A 110 1.44 -27.17 19.54
C LYS A 110 0.78 -25.79 19.48
N ILE A 111 0.79 -25.13 18.32
CA ILE A 111 0.16 -23.82 18.13
C ILE A 111 -1.36 -23.91 18.33
N TYR A 112 -1.97 -25.01 17.86
CA TYR A 112 -3.41 -25.25 18.03
C TYR A 112 -3.76 -25.62 19.47
N GLU A 113 -2.93 -26.43 20.14
CA GLU A 113 -3.13 -26.81 21.55
C GLU A 113 -3.03 -25.62 22.50
N ASP A 114 -2.10 -24.70 22.24
CA ASP A 114 -1.85 -23.51 23.06
C ASP A 114 -2.77 -22.31 22.67
N MET A 115 -3.71 -22.49 21.73
CA MET A 115 -4.52 -21.40 21.18
C MET A 115 -5.58 -20.90 22.18
N PRO A 116 -5.63 -19.59 22.49
CA PRO A 116 -6.62 -19.06 23.43
C PRO A 116 -8.02 -18.98 22.81
N ASN A 117 -9.06 -19.13 23.65
CA ASN A 117 -10.46 -19.14 23.22
C ASN A 117 -11.04 -17.76 22.87
N ALA A 118 -10.52 -16.69 23.48
CA ALA A 118 -11.03 -15.33 23.25
C ALA A 118 -10.55 -14.77 21.89
N ASP A 119 -11.46 -14.29 21.04
CA ASP A 119 -11.17 -13.92 19.64
C ASP A 119 -10.00 -12.93 19.47
N LYS A 120 -9.95 -11.87 20.30
CA LYS A 120 -8.85 -10.89 20.25
C LYS A 120 -7.51 -11.53 20.63
N ASN A 121 -7.46 -12.28 21.73
CA ASN A 121 -6.26 -12.97 22.19
C ASN A 121 -5.83 -14.05 21.18
N LYS A 122 -6.79 -14.70 20.51
CA LYS A 122 -6.56 -15.67 19.44
C LYS A 122 -5.85 -15.01 18.25
N LYS A 123 -6.32 -13.83 17.82
CA LYS A 123 -5.73 -13.07 16.70
C LYS A 123 -4.32 -12.58 17.00
N ASP A 124 -4.08 -12.07 18.21
CA ASP A 124 -2.76 -11.60 18.63
C ASP A 124 -1.77 -12.77 18.77
N TYR A 125 -2.22 -13.88 19.37
CA TYR A 125 -1.44 -15.11 19.50
C TYR A 125 -1.05 -15.69 18.13
N GLN A 126 -2.02 -15.86 17.22
CA GLN A 126 -1.76 -16.33 15.85
C GLN A 126 -0.72 -15.46 15.14
N ASN A 127 -0.87 -14.14 15.23
CA ASN A 127 0.06 -13.22 14.59
C ASN A 127 1.48 -13.31 15.18
N SER A 128 1.60 -13.51 16.50
CA SER A 128 2.89 -13.72 17.15
C SER A 128 3.58 -15.01 16.71
N CYS A 129 2.82 -16.11 16.60
CA CYS A 129 3.32 -17.39 16.12
C CYS A 129 3.74 -17.30 14.64
N TRP A 130 2.93 -16.65 13.82
CA TRP A 130 3.24 -16.39 12.42
C TRP A 130 4.54 -15.56 12.27
N TYR A 131 4.69 -14.52 13.08
CA TYR A 131 5.89 -13.69 13.08
C TYR A 131 7.13 -14.47 13.54
N SER A 132 6.99 -15.37 14.53
CA SER A 132 8.08 -16.26 14.96
C SER A 132 8.55 -17.18 13.84
N ILE A 133 7.62 -17.77 13.08
CA ILE A 133 7.95 -18.56 11.89
C ILE A 133 8.68 -17.68 10.87
N TYR A 134 8.10 -16.53 10.50
CA TYR A 134 8.72 -15.59 9.57
C TYR A 134 10.14 -15.20 10.00
N SER A 135 10.34 -14.87 11.27
CA SER A 135 11.63 -14.49 11.88
C SER A 135 12.72 -15.52 11.58
N ASN A 136 12.40 -16.82 11.69
CA ASN A 136 13.35 -17.90 11.45
C ASN A 136 13.75 -18.03 9.97
N TYR A 137 12.88 -17.60 9.05
CA TYR A 137 13.11 -17.72 7.60
C TYR A 137 13.31 -16.38 6.89
N ARG A 138 13.43 -15.27 7.62
CA ARG A 138 13.50 -13.91 7.07
C ARG A 138 14.63 -13.67 6.06
N ASN A 139 15.72 -14.43 6.18
CA ASN A 139 16.91 -14.31 5.31
C ASN A 139 16.82 -15.20 4.07
N VAL A 140 15.76 -16.01 3.93
CA VAL A 140 15.51 -16.75 2.70
C VAL A 140 15.12 -15.75 1.63
N LYS A 141 15.90 -15.69 0.54
CA LYS A 141 15.77 -14.67 -0.53
C LYS A 141 14.32 -14.49 -1.02
N MET A 142 13.59 -15.59 -1.21
CA MET A 142 12.19 -15.54 -1.64
C MET A 142 11.27 -14.82 -0.63
N ILE A 143 11.50 -15.04 0.66
CA ILE A 143 10.73 -14.41 1.75
C ILE A 143 11.13 -12.95 1.90
N GLU A 144 12.41 -12.64 1.79
CA GLU A 144 12.91 -11.26 1.79
C GLU A 144 12.28 -10.43 0.65
N ILE A 145 12.27 -10.97 -0.57
CA ILE A 145 11.63 -10.32 -1.73
C ILE A 145 10.13 -10.16 -1.49
N SER A 146 9.45 -11.21 -1.03
CA SER A 146 8.00 -11.13 -0.74
C SER A 146 7.68 -10.07 0.32
N HIS A 147 8.52 -9.95 1.36
CA HIS A 147 8.35 -8.92 2.38
C HIS A 147 8.61 -7.51 1.82
N ARG A 148 9.66 -7.34 1.02
CA ARG A 148 9.94 -6.09 0.30
C ARG A 148 8.76 -5.68 -0.58
N ASP A 149 8.21 -6.60 -1.36
CA ASP A 149 7.11 -6.34 -2.29
C ASP A 149 5.82 -5.98 -1.54
N PHE A 150 5.55 -6.62 -0.40
CA PHE A 150 4.47 -6.22 0.49
C PHE A 150 4.63 -4.77 0.99
N LEU A 151 5.85 -4.40 1.43
CA LEU A 151 6.13 -3.04 1.89
C LEU A 151 5.98 -2.00 0.77
N LEU A 152 6.43 -2.33 -0.44
CA LEU A 152 6.25 -1.51 -1.64
C LEU A 152 4.76 -1.33 -1.97
N CYS A 153 3.98 -2.42 -2.02
CA CYS A 153 2.55 -2.37 -2.32
C CYS A 153 1.79 -1.51 -1.30
N ARG A 154 2.10 -1.66 0.00
CA ARG A 154 1.55 -0.80 1.05
C ARG A 154 1.83 0.67 0.77
N ASP A 155 3.09 1.00 0.51
CA ASP A 155 3.50 2.39 0.35
C ASP A 155 2.89 2.99 -0.93
N ILE A 156 2.80 2.22 -2.03
CA ILE A 156 2.07 2.59 -3.25
C ILE A 156 0.59 2.85 -2.96
N PHE A 157 -0.07 1.97 -2.19
CA PHE A 157 -1.49 2.14 -1.84
C PHE A 157 -1.71 3.43 -1.05
N CYS A 158 -0.89 3.66 -0.01
CA CYS A 158 -0.94 4.90 0.76
C CYS A 158 -0.72 6.14 -0.11
N MET A 159 0.27 6.11 -1.02
CA MET A 159 0.53 7.20 -1.95
C MET A 159 -0.65 7.45 -2.88
N THR A 160 -1.22 6.39 -3.43
CA THR A 160 -2.39 6.47 -4.33
C THR A 160 -3.56 7.11 -3.61
N PHE A 161 -3.82 6.71 -2.37
CA PHE A 161 -4.86 7.31 -1.54
C PHE A 161 -4.64 8.81 -1.32
N ILE A 162 -3.41 9.22 -0.97
CA ILE A 162 -3.05 10.64 -0.80
C ILE A 162 -3.27 11.42 -2.10
N LEU A 163 -2.82 10.88 -3.24
CA LEU A 163 -2.99 11.52 -4.54
C LEU A 163 -4.46 11.71 -4.89
N ILE A 164 -5.29 10.68 -4.69
CA ILE A 164 -6.74 10.74 -4.91
C ILE A 164 -7.38 11.82 -4.04
N VAL A 165 -7.05 11.88 -2.75
CA VAL A 165 -7.59 12.91 -1.83
C VAL A 165 -7.22 14.31 -2.31
N ASN A 166 -5.96 14.53 -2.70
CA ASN A 166 -5.49 15.83 -3.20
C ASN A 166 -6.16 16.25 -4.50
N VAL A 167 -6.31 15.33 -5.46
CA VAL A 167 -6.99 15.60 -6.73
C VAL A 167 -8.47 15.92 -6.51
N ASN A 168 -9.16 15.13 -5.68
CA ASN A 168 -10.58 15.36 -5.38
C ASN A 168 -10.81 16.68 -4.64
N TYR A 169 -9.97 17.01 -3.66
CA TYR A 169 -10.03 18.30 -2.97
C TYR A 169 -9.90 19.48 -3.94
N LYS A 170 -9.06 19.37 -4.95
CA LYS A 170 -8.93 20.39 -5.99
C LYS A 170 -10.18 20.48 -6.88
N LEU A 171 -10.71 19.33 -7.34
CA LEU A 171 -11.89 19.30 -8.20
C LEU A 171 -13.14 19.89 -7.53
N THR A 172 -13.36 19.60 -6.24
CA THR A 172 -14.48 20.18 -5.48
C THR A 172 -14.32 21.69 -5.30
N LYS A 173 -13.10 22.18 -5.08
CA LYS A 173 -12.84 23.62 -4.98
C LYS A 173 -13.10 24.36 -6.30
N ILE A 174 -12.72 23.77 -7.44
CA ILE A 174 -13.01 24.33 -8.77
C ILE A 174 -14.53 24.39 -9.01
N ARG A 175 -15.25 23.30 -8.71
CA ARG A 175 -16.71 23.22 -8.90
C ARG A 175 -17.51 24.19 -8.02
N ASN A 176 -17.00 24.55 -6.84
CA ASN A 176 -17.66 25.50 -5.94
C ASN A 176 -17.35 26.97 -6.29
N GLN A 177 -16.47 27.22 -7.26
CA GLN A 177 -16.11 28.57 -7.75
C GLN A 177 -16.72 28.89 -9.12
N SER A 178 -17.38 27.93 -9.76
CA SER A 178 -18.17 28.06 -10.99
C SER A 178 -19.66 28.13 -10.70
#